data_AF-A0A1Q3AF30-F1
#
_entry.id   AF-A0A1Q3AF30-F1
#
_cell.length_a   1.000
_cell.length_b   1.000
_cell.length_c   1.000
_cell.angle_alpha   90.00
_cell.angle_beta   90.00
_cell.angle_gamma   90.00
#
_symmetry.space_group_name_H-M   'P 1'
#
loop_
_entity.id
_entity.type
_entity.pdbx_description
1 polymer ?
#
loop_
_entity_poly.entity_id
_entity_poly.type
_entity_poly.pdbx_seq_one_letter_code
_entity_poly.pdbx_strand_id
1 'polypeptide(L)'
;MDGSSSDNFDYILQLTKILSAECRANRQERDKVEHLFKRLAKQSYVNYEQLSGNVSPRKKELFNKLSTPTEEDQLIRQNYELLKQIELQEYMNNKVWLLINEINEHLSSIKNFVIERKLAASKDVTNFIDEKFTMNGQRLDMSCQVLRNELNVSKEKSELVIQEFKNLIQEIDWHMVPKNSKNFIKFQSKLKILKNRYDIFIELPI
;
A
#
# COMPACT_ATOMS: atom_id res chain seq x y z
N MET A 1 -8.04 -8.47 10.30
CA MET A 1 -7.03 -8.11 11.31
C MET A 1 -7.64 -8.44 12.66
N ASP A 2 -7.65 -9.71 13.04
CA ASP A 2 -8.02 -10.20 14.38
C ASP A 2 -7.37 -11.57 14.51
N GLY A 3 -6.24 -11.64 15.22
CA GLY A 3 -5.45 -12.87 15.30
C GLY A 3 -4.47 -12.91 16.47
N SER A 4 -4.04 -11.76 17.00
CA SER A 4 -3.01 -11.73 18.06
C SER A 4 -3.50 -12.14 19.45
N SER A 5 -4.82 -12.20 19.70
CA SER A 5 -5.35 -12.57 21.01
C SER A 5 -5.56 -14.08 21.19
N SER A 6 -5.68 -14.85 20.10
CA SER A 6 -5.83 -16.32 20.15
C SER A 6 -4.52 -16.99 20.58
N ASP A 7 -3.39 -16.53 20.03
CA ASP A 7 -2.07 -17.10 20.29
C ASP A 7 -1.64 -17.01 21.76
N ASN A 8 -2.05 -15.96 22.47
CA ASN A 8 -1.70 -15.79 23.89
C ASN A 8 -2.42 -16.81 24.79
N PHE A 9 -3.69 -17.12 24.52
CA PHE A 9 -4.42 -18.14 25.28
C PHE A 9 -3.95 -19.55 24.93
N ASP A 10 -3.64 -19.81 23.65
CA ASP A 10 -3.07 -21.09 23.22
C ASP A 10 -1.67 -21.32 23.80
N TYR A 11 -0.85 -20.27 23.89
CA TYR A 11 0.45 -20.32 24.56
C TYR A 11 0.34 -20.62 26.06
N ILE A 12 -0.56 -19.93 26.77
CA ILE A 12 -0.82 -20.19 28.21
C ILE A 12 -1.32 -21.63 28.43
N LEU A 13 -2.17 -22.13 27.54
CA LEU A 13 -2.68 -23.50 27.61
C LEU A 13 -1.57 -24.53 27.38
N GLN A 14 -0.67 -24.29 26.42
CA GLN A 14 0.51 -25.15 26.19
C GLN A 14 1.44 -25.15 27.40
N LEU A 15 1.75 -23.98 27.97
CA LEU A 15 2.58 -23.86 29.17
C LEU A 15 1.98 -24.62 30.36
N THR A 16 0.67 -24.50 30.56
CA THR A 16 -0.04 -25.22 31.63
C THR A 16 0.02 -26.74 31.42
N LYS A 17 -0.10 -27.20 30.18
CA LYS A 17 0.04 -28.63 29.84
C LYS A 17 1.45 -29.15 30.11
N ILE A 18 2.47 -28.40 29.73
CA ILE A 18 3.89 -28.76 29.96
C ILE A 18 4.18 -28.82 31.46
N LEU A 19 3.84 -27.77 32.22
CA LEU A 19 4.04 -27.73 33.67
C LEU A 19 3.29 -28.87 34.38
N SER A 20 2.08 -29.19 33.95
CA SER A 20 1.32 -30.32 34.50
C SER A 20 1.99 -31.66 34.22
N ALA A 21 2.58 -31.83 33.04
CA ALA A 21 3.33 -33.04 32.69
C ALA A 21 4.62 -33.14 33.51
N GLU A 22 5.37 -32.04 33.64
CA GLU A 22 6.59 -32.00 34.47
C GLU A 22 6.28 -32.26 35.95
N CYS A 23 5.21 -31.69 36.52
CA CYS A 23 4.81 -31.99 37.89
C CYS A 23 4.54 -33.49 38.11
N ARG A 24 3.94 -34.17 37.12
CA ARG A 24 3.70 -35.63 37.21
C ARG A 24 5.00 -36.42 37.09
N ALA A 25 5.87 -36.05 36.15
CA ALA A 25 7.18 -36.69 36.00
C ALA A 25 8.03 -36.52 37.27
N ASN A 26 8.03 -35.33 37.86
CA ASN A 26 8.78 -35.02 39.08
C ASN A 26 8.25 -35.77 40.31
N ARG A 27 6.92 -36.00 40.39
CA ARG A 27 6.35 -36.90 41.42
C ARG A 27 6.82 -38.35 41.23
N GLN A 28 6.84 -38.87 40.00
CA GLN A 28 7.33 -40.22 39.73
C GLN A 28 8.83 -40.37 40.05
N GLU A 29 9.65 -39.38 39.71
CA GLU A 29 11.07 -39.32 40.08
C GLU A 29 11.24 -39.33 41.59
N ARG A 30 10.46 -38.51 42.31
CA ARG A 30 10.45 -38.49 43.78
C ARG A 30 10.07 -39.84 44.36
N ASP A 31 9.04 -40.50 43.82
CA ASP A 31 8.61 -41.82 44.29
C ASP A 31 9.69 -42.89 44.08
N LYS A 32 10.43 -42.84 42.96
CA LYS A 32 11.58 -43.71 42.72
C LYS A 32 12.69 -43.46 43.75
N VAL A 33 13.02 -42.20 44.01
CA VAL A 33 14.03 -41.81 45.00
C VAL A 33 13.62 -42.29 46.39
N GLU A 34 12.35 -42.09 46.78
CA GLU A 34 11.79 -42.60 48.02
C GLU A 34 11.91 -44.13 48.12
N HIS A 35 11.63 -44.83 47.02
CA HIS A 35 11.77 -46.28 46.97
C HIS A 35 13.22 -46.74 47.14
N LEU A 36 14.18 -46.01 46.56
CA LEU A 36 15.61 -46.24 46.76
C LEU A 36 16.03 -46.02 48.22
N PHE A 37 15.55 -44.96 48.87
CA PHE A 37 15.81 -44.74 50.29
C PHE A 37 15.18 -45.83 51.17
N LYS A 38 13.97 -46.29 50.87
CA LYS A 38 13.35 -47.44 51.55
C LYS A 38 14.15 -48.73 51.35
N ARG A 39 14.70 -48.96 50.16
CA ARG A 39 15.57 -50.11 49.87
C ARG A 39 16.90 -50.02 50.62
N LEU A 40 17.50 -48.83 50.65
CA LEU A 40 18.72 -48.55 51.39
C LEU A 40 18.53 -48.77 52.90
N ALA A 41 17.40 -48.30 53.45
CA ALA A 41 17.00 -48.52 54.84
C ALA A 41 16.93 -50.02 55.19
N LYS A 42 16.26 -50.80 54.33
CA LYS A 42 16.18 -52.27 54.47
C LYS A 42 17.56 -52.94 54.41
N GLN A 43 18.44 -52.51 53.50
CA GLN A 43 19.79 -53.07 53.37
C GLN A 43 20.71 -52.70 54.53
N SER A 44 20.52 -51.52 55.12
CA SER A 44 21.35 -51.02 56.23
C SER A 44 20.82 -51.42 57.61
N TYR A 45 19.68 -52.13 57.69
CA TYR A 45 18.98 -52.46 58.95
C TYR A 45 18.66 -51.21 59.81
N VAL A 46 18.49 -50.05 59.17
CA VAL A 46 18.13 -48.78 59.83
C VAL A 46 16.70 -48.43 59.44
N ASN A 47 15.88 -47.94 60.39
CA ASN A 47 14.51 -47.54 60.07
C ASN A 47 14.52 -46.31 59.15
N TYR A 48 13.59 -46.25 58.18
CA TYR A 48 13.51 -45.17 57.18
C TYR A 48 13.40 -43.78 57.84
N GLU A 49 12.67 -43.69 58.94
CA GLU A 49 12.48 -42.45 59.73
C GLU A 49 13.77 -41.98 60.43
N GLN A 50 14.71 -42.90 60.69
CA GLN A 50 16.03 -42.57 61.25
C GLN A 50 16.99 -42.04 60.19
N LEU A 51 16.74 -42.33 58.90
CA LEU A 51 17.48 -41.78 57.77
C LEU A 51 16.96 -40.37 57.37
N SER A 52 15.68 -40.08 57.60
CA SER A 52 15.09 -38.75 57.35
C SER A 52 15.17 -37.80 58.54
N GLY A 53 15.63 -38.28 59.70
CA GLY A 53 15.79 -37.48 60.92
C GLY A 53 16.98 -36.52 60.86
N ASN A 54 16.99 -35.51 61.73
CA ASN A 54 18.10 -34.57 61.83
C ASN A 54 19.41 -35.30 62.19
N VAL A 55 20.39 -35.21 61.29
CA VAL A 55 21.74 -35.79 61.47
C VAL A 55 22.40 -35.17 62.71
N SER A 56 22.97 -36.03 63.57
CA SER A 56 23.74 -35.63 64.75
C SER A 56 24.76 -34.53 64.41
N PRO A 57 24.90 -33.47 65.24
CA PRO A 57 25.80 -32.34 64.97
C PRO A 57 27.25 -32.78 64.75
N ARG A 58 27.70 -33.85 65.42
CA ARG A 58 29.04 -34.43 65.25
C ARG A 58 29.26 -35.07 63.89
N LYS A 59 28.23 -35.70 63.31
CA LYS A 59 28.25 -36.26 61.95
C LYS A 59 28.13 -35.16 60.88
N LYS A 60 27.38 -34.09 61.17
CA LYS A 60 27.35 -32.87 60.33
C LYS A 60 28.72 -32.20 60.26
N GLU A 61 29.41 -32.06 61.38
CA GLU A 61 30.77 -31.49 61.40
C GLU A 61 31.78 -32.37 60.65
N LEU A 62 31.72 -33.69 60.80
CA LEU A 62 32.54 -34.64 60.04
C LEU A 62 32.25 -34.56 58.53
N PHE A 63 30.98 -34.50 58.15
CA PHE A 63 30.58 -34.33 56.75
C PHE A 63 31.04 -32.98 56.19
N ASN A 64 30.89 -31.89 56.93
CA ASN A 64 31.34 -30.56 56.52
C ASN A 64 32.87 -30.48 56.38
N LYS A 65 33.62 -31.20 57.23
CA LYS A 65 35.09 -31.32 57.10
C LYS A 65 35.52 -32.16 55.90
N LEU A 66 34.74 -33.16 55.51
CA LEU A 66 34.99 -34.01 54.35
C LEU A 66 34.47 -33.40 53.03
N SER A 67 33.50 -32.49 53.12
CA SER A 67 32.83 -31.85 51.98
C SER A 67 33.39 -30.46 51.67
N THR A 68 34.57 -30.10 52.20
CA THR A 68 35.26 -28.90 51.75
C THR A 68 35.65 -29.11 50.29
N PRO A 69 35.07 -28.35 49.34
CA PRO A 69 35.33 -28.54 47.93
C PRO A 69 36.81 -28.33 47.66
N THR A 70 37.42 -29.27 46.94
CA THR A 70 38.81 -29.16 46.54
C THR A 70 38.99 -27.95 45.62
N GLU A 71 40.23 -27.47 45.46
CA GLU A 71 40.53 -26.39 44.51
C GLU A 71 40.07 -26.75 43.08
N GLU A 72 40.20 -28.03 42.72
CA GLU A 72 39.67 -28.58 41.47
C GLU A 72 38.14 -28.45 41.36
N ASP A 73 37.39 -28.83 42.41
CA ASP A 73 35.93 -28.67 42.44
C ASP A 73 35.50 -27.20 42.31
N GLN A 74 36.26 -26.28 42.90
CA GLN A 74 35.99 -24.85 42.82
C GLN A 74 36.22 -24.32 41.41
N LEU A 75 37.32 -24.71 40.77
CA LEU A 75 37.63 -24.34 39.38
C LEU A 75 36.59 -24.93 38.41
N ILE A 76 36.19 -26.18 38.59
CA ILE A 76 35.13 -26.81 37.80
C ILE A 76 33.84 -25.99 37.92
N ARG A 77 33.46 -25.59 39.13
CA ARG A 77 32.25 -24.79 39.36
C ARG A 77 32.31 -23.42 38.71
N GLN A 78 33.45 -22.72 38.85
CA GLN A 78 33.67 -21.43 38.20
C GLN A 78 33.62 -21.56 36.67
N ASN A 79 34.16 -22.64 36.12
CA ASN A 79 34.14 -22.90 34.69
C ASN A 79 32.72 -23.12 34.18
N TYR A 80 31.89 -23.91 34.89
CA TYR A 80 30.47 -24.06 34.54
C TYR A 80 29.70 -22.74 34.61
N GLU A 81 30.03 -21.88 35.58
CA GLU A 81 29.40 -20.57 35.72
C GLU A 81 29.78 -19.63 34.56
N LEU A 82 31.05 -19.62 34.15
CA LEU A 82 31.53 -18.92 32.96
C LEU A 82 30.85 -19.42 31.68
N LEU A 83 30.75 -20.74 31.51
CA LEU A 83 30.14 -21.35 30.33
C LEU A 83 28.67 -20.94 30.21
N LYS A 84 27.94 -20.92 31.33
CA LYS A 84 26.57 -20.41 31.40
C LYS A 84 26.48 -18.93 31.05
N GLN A 85 27.42 -18.10 31.50
CA GLN A 85 27.44 -16.67 31.17
C GLN A 85 27.67 -16.43 29.68
N ILE A 86 28.59 -17.19 29.07
CA ILE A 86 28.87 -17.13 27.62
C ILE A 86 27.61 -17.51 26.83
N GLU A 87 26.95 -18.60 27.19
CA GLU A 87 25.73 -19.06 26.51
C GLU A 87 24.59 -18.03 26.61
N LEU A 88 24.40 -17.42 27.78
CA LEU A 88 23.43 -16.33 27.96
C LEU A 88 23.77 -15.10 27.12
N GLN A 89 25.06 -14.75 27.02
CA GLN A 89 25.50 -13.62 26.22
C GLN A 89 25.30 -13.88 24.72
N GLU A 90 25.60 -15.08 24.23
CA GLU A 90 25.33 -15.49 22.85
C GLU A 90 23.83 -15.47 22.52
N TYR A 91 23.00 -15.99 23.43
CA TYR A 91 21.55 -15.93 23.29
C TYR A 91 21.05 -14.48 23.18
N MET A 92 21.52 -13.59 24.07
CA MET A 92 21.15 -12.18 24.04
C MET A 92 21.63 -11.48 22.76
N ASN A 93 22.86 -11.75 22.33
CA ASN A 93 23.40 -11.19 21.09
C ASN A 93 22.57 -11.61 19.87
N ASN A 94 22.17 -12.88 19.80
CA ASN A 94 21.29 -13.37 18.73
C ASN A 94 19.94 -12.66 18.73
N LYS A 95 19.34 -12.44 19.91
CA LYS A 95 18.08 -11.68 20.03
C LYS A 95 18.24 -10.22 19.59
N VAL A 96 19.33 -9.56 19.97
CA VAL A 96 19.63 -8.19 19.54
C VAL A 96 19.80 -8.13 18.02
N TRP A 97 20.49 -9.10 17.43
CA TRP A 97 20.66 -9.17 15.97
C TRP A 97 19.34 -9.34 15.21
N LEU A 98 18.44 -10.19 15.72
CA LEU A 98 17.10 -10.35 15.15
C LEU A 98 16.32 -9.04 15.19
N LEU A 99 16.35 -8.33 16.32
CA LEU A 99 15.75 -7.00 16.46
C LEU A 99 16.33 -5.98 15.47
N ILE A 100 17.65 -5.95 15.29
CA ILE A 100 18.31 -5.07 14.32
C ILE A 100 17.82 -5.39 12.90
N ASN A 101 17.68 -6.68 12.56
CA ASN A 101 17.18 -7.10 11.25
C ASN A 101 15.72 -6.68 11.04
N GLU A 102 14.84 -6.89 12.02
CA GLU A 102 13.44 -6.45 11.96
C GLU A 102 13.34 -4.93 11.78
N ILE A 103 14.15 -4.15 12.50
CA ILE A 103 14.21 -2.69 12.34
C ILE A 103 14.65 -2.32 10.91
N ASN A 104 15.67 -2.98 10.36
CA ASN A 104 16.13 -2.73 9.00
C ASN A 104 15.08 -3.08 7.94
N GLU A 105 14.32 -4.16 8.12
CA GLU A 105 13.20 -4.51 7.26
C GLU A 105 12.10 -3.44 7.31
N HIS A 106 11.74 -2.99 8.51
CA HIS A 106 10.76 -1.91 8.67
C HIS A 106 11.21 -0.60 8.03
N LEU A 107 12.48 -0.20 8.19
CA LEU A 107 13.03 0.99 7.53
C LEU A 107 12.99 0.86 6.01
N SER A 108 13.28 -0.33 5.47
CA SER A 108 13.20 -0.60 4.04
C SER A 108 11.76 -0.54 3.52
N SER A 109 10.81 -1.08 4.28
CA SER A 109 9.38 -0.99 3.99
C SER A 109 8.89 0.47 3.96
N ILE A 110 9.25 1.28 4.96
CA ILE A 110 8.91 2.71 5.02
C ILE A 110 9.49 3.45 3.81
N LYS A 111 10.76 3.19 3.46
CA LYS A 111 11.40 3.79 2.29
C LYS A 111 10.63 3.47 1.01
N ASN A 112 10.27 2.20 0.81
CA ASN A 112 9.51 1.76 -0.38
C ASN A 112 8.13 2.44 -0.42
N PHE A 113 7.43 2.49 0.69
CA PHE A 113 6.14 3.18 0.79
C PHE A 113 6.23 4.67 0.41
N VAL A 114 7.26 5.38 0.86
CA VAL A 114 7.47 6.79 0.50
C VAL A 114 7.74 6.95 -1.00
N ILE A 115 8.54 6.06 -1.60
CA ILE A 115 8.81 6.06 -3.04
C ILE A 115 7.52 5.81 -3.82
N GLU A 116 6.76 4.77 -3.46
CA GLU A 116 5.47 4.44 -4.10
C GLU A 116 4.49 5.60 -4.01
N ARG A 117 4.35 6.23 -2.84
CA ARG A 117 3.47 7.39 -2.67
C ARG A 117 3.88 8.57 -3.54
N LYS A 118 5.18 8.82 -3.68
CA LYS A 118 5.70 9.89 -4.55
C LYS A 118 5.42 9.60 -6.03
N LEU A 119 5.58 8.35 -6.45
CA LEU A 119 5.27 7.91 -7.82
C LEU A 119 3.77 8.00 -8.11
N ALA A 120 2.92 7.55 -7.18
CA ALA A 120 1.47 7.65 -7.28
C ALA A 120 1.01 9.11 -7.41
N ALA A 121 1.52 10.00 -6.54
CA ALA A 121 1.20 11.43 -6.61
C ALA A 121 1.62 12.06 -7.96
N SER A 122 2.78 11.68 -8.50
CA SER A 122 3.18 12.15 -9.83
C SER A 122 2.23 11.66 -10.92
N LYS A 123 1.80 10.40 -10.86
CA LYS A 123 0.87 9.81 -11.83
C LYS A 123 -0.50 10.47 -11.76
N ASP A 124 -1.00 10.76 -10.57
CA ASP A 124 -2.29 11.44 -10.37
C ASP A 124 -2.27 12.86 -10.95
N VAL A 125 -1.16 13.60 -10.80
CA VAL A 125 -1.00 14.92 -11.41
C VAL A 125 -0.99 14.83 -12.94
N THR A 126 -0.27 13.87 -13.52
CA THR A 126 -0.25 13.67 -14.98
C THR A 126 -1.63 13.29 -15.50
N ASN A 127 -2.32 12.36 -14.84
CA ASN A 127 -3.69 11.97 -15.20
C ASN A 127 -4.66 13.16 -15.12
N PHE A 128 -4.56 13.99 -14.08
CA PHE A 128 -5.36 15.19 -13.94
C PHE A 128 -5.12 16.18 -15.09
N ILE A 129 -3.85 16.38 -15.47
CA ILE A 129 -3.48 17.26 -16.59
C ILE A 129 -4.07 16.71 -17.89
N ASP A 130 -3.94 15.42 -18.16
CA ASP A 130 -4.46 14.80 -19.39
C ASP A 130 -6.00 14.84 -19.46
N GLU A 131 -6.68 14.49 -18.37
CA GLU A 131 -8.15 14.51 -18.34
C GLU A 131 -8.73 15.92 -18.46
N LYS A 132 -8.12 16.91 -17.81
CA LYS A 132 -8.69 18.26 -17.73
C LYS A 132 -8.19 19.21 -18.80
N PHE A 133 -6.96 19.09 -19.26
CA PHE A 133 -6.38 20.04 -20.21
C PHE A 133 -6.29 19.43 -21.60
N THR A 134 -5.75 18.22 -21.75
CA THR A 134 -5.56 17.60 -23.07
C THR A 134 -6.90 17.34 -23.75
N MET A 135 -7.88 16.74 -23.04
CA MET A 135 -9.21 16.48 -23.60
C MET A 135 -9.98 17.77 -23.94
N ASN A 136 -9.89 18.79 -23.09
CA ASN A 136 -10.55 20.07 -23.36
C ASN A 136 -9.90 20.82 -24.52
N GLY A 137 -8.57 20.75 -24.66
CA GLY A 137 -7.84 21.29 -25.80
C GLY A 137 -8.27 20.62 -27.11
N GLN A 138 -8.31 19.28 -27.13
CA GLN A 138 -8.78 18.52 -28.29
C GLN A 138 -10.23 18.85 -28.66
N ARG A 139 -11.12 18.99 -27.66
CA ARG A 139 -12.51 19.37 -27.92
C ARG A 139 -12.64 20.78 -28.49
N LEU A 140 -11.82 21.71 -28.01
CA LEU A 140 -11.78 23.08 -28.52
C LEU A 140 -11.27 23.10 -29.96
N ASP A 141 -10.20 22.38 -30.27
CA ASP A 141 -9.66 22.27 -31.62
C ASP A 141 -10.67 21.66 -32.59
N MET A 142 -11.36 20.59 -32.19
CA MET A 142 -12.43 19.99 -32.99
C MET A 142 -13.55 21.01 -33.26
N SER A 143 -13.97 21.76 -32.23
CA SER A 143 -15.01 22.79 -32.38
C SER A 143 -14.57 23.90 -33.33
N CYS A 144 -13.31 24.34 -33.24
CA CYS A 144 -12.73 25.33 -34.16
C CYS A 144 -12.69 24.81 -35.61
N GLN A 145 -12.35 23.54 -35.82
CA GLN A 145 -12.36 22.93 -37.14
C GLN A 145 -13.78 22.87 -37.72
N VAL A 146 -14.77 22.46 -36.93
CA VAL A 146 -16.18 22.45 -37.36
C VAL A 146 -16.64 23.85 -37.76
N LEU A 147 -16.37 24.86 -36.93
CA LEU A 147 -16.75 26.25 -37.24
C LEU A 147 -16.08 26.79 -38.50
N ARG A 148 -14.81 26.44 -38.75
CA ARG A 148 -14.13 26.80 -40.00
C ARG A 148 -14.76 26.13 -41.21
N ASN A 149 -15.13 24.85 -41.09
CA ASN A 149 -15.80 24.13 -42.16
C ASN A 149 -17.19 24.71 -42.43
N GLU A 150 -17.98 24.98 -41.39
CA GLU A 150 -19.29 25.62 -41.52
C GLU A 150 -19.20 27.01 -42.14
N LEU A 151 -18.18 27.80 -41.78
CA LEU A 151 -17.93 29.09 -42.41
C LEU A 151 -17.66 28.95 -43.91
N ASN A 152 -16.86 27.97 -44.32
CA ASN A 152 -16.57 27.70 -45.73
C ASN A 152 -17.84 27.25 -46.48
N VAL A 153 -18.60 26.32 -45.92
CA VAL A 153 -19.87 25.86 -46.50
C VAL A 153 -20.87 27.01 -46.61
N SER A 154 -20.95 27.88 -45.61
CA SER A 154 -21.82 29.06 -45.64
C SER A 154 -21.42 30.05 -46.73
N LYS A 155 -20.12 30.27 -46.94
CA LYS A 155 -19.60 31.08 -48.05
C LYS A 155 -19.95 30.49 -49.40
N GLU A 156 -19.72 29.18 -49.61
CA GLU A 156 -20.05 28.49 -50.86
C GLU A 156 -21.55 28.56 -51.17
N LYS A 157 -22.40 28.28 -50.18
CA LYS A 157 -23.86 28.39 -50.35
C LYS A 157 -24.31 29.81 -50.65
N SER A 158 -23.72 30.80 -49.99
CA SER A 158 -24.02 32.21 -50.25
C SER A 158 -23.64 32.59 -51.68
N GLU A 159 -22.48 32.13 -52.17
CA GLU A 159 -22.04 32.36 -53.54
C GLU A 159 -22.97 31.68 -54.56
N LEU A 160 -23.39 30.43 -54.29
CA LEU A 160 -24.37 29.74 -55.13
C LEU A 160 -25.70 30.50 -55.24
N VAL A 161 -26.23 31.00 -54.12
CA VAL A 161 -27.45 31.82 -54.12
C VAL A 161 -27.26 33.10 -54.92
N ILE A 162 -26.08 33.74 -54.83
CA ILE A 162 -25.76 34.92 -55.65
C ILE A 162 -25.73 34.56 -57.14
N GLN A 163 -25.16 33.41 -57.51
CA GLN A 163 -25.11 32.94 -58.89
C GLN A 163 -26.50 32.59 -59.44
N GLU A 164 -27.32 31.86 -58.68
CA GLU A 164 -28.71 31.57 -59.07
C GLU A 164 -29.51 32.86 -59.24
N PHE A 165 -29.34 33.83 -58.34
CA PHE A 165 -29.99 35.12 -58.45
C PHE A 165 -29.55 35.90 -59.69
N LYS A 166 -28.26 35.83 -60.07
CA LYS A 166 -27.75 36.41 -61.33
C LYS A 166 -28.37 35.73 -62.54
N ASN A 167 -28.47 34.39 -62.55
CA ASN A 167 -29.07 33.63 -63.65
C ASN A 167 -30.56 33.98 -63.81
N LEU A 168 -31.33 34.02 -62.70
CA LEU A 168 -32.73 34.43 -62.72
C LEU A 168 -32.92 35.85 -63.26
N ILE A 169 -31.99 36.75 -62.96
CA ILE A 169 -32.01 38.12 -63.51
C ILE A 169 -31.72 38.12 -65.02
N GLN A 170 -30.88 37.22 -65.53
CA GLN A 170 -30.60 37.11 -66.96
C GLN A 170 -31.75 36.48 -67.75
N GLU A 171 -32.56 35.61 -67.14
CA GLU A 171 -33.74 34.98 -67.77
C GLU A 171 -34.93 35.94 -67.95
N ILE A 172 -34.93 37.08 -67.25
CA ILE A 172 -35.97 38.10 -67.40
C ILE A 172 -35.78 38.84 -68.72
N ASP A 173 -36.82 38.89 -69.55
CA ASP A 173 -36.85 39.75 -70.74
C ASP A 173 -37.05 41.22 -70.33
N TRP A 174 -35.93 41.91 -70.09
CA TRP A 174 -35.90 43.31 -69.65
C TRP A 174 -36.45 44.29 -70.70
N HIS A 175 -36.65 43.87 -71.96
CA HIS A 175 -37.26 44.71 -73.00
C HIS A 175 -38.78 44.81 -72.86
N MET A 176 -39.43 43.82 -72.25
CA MET A 176 -40.86 43.80 -71.95
C MET A 176 -41.22 44.55 -70.65
N VAL A 177 -40.23 44.89 -69.82
CA VAL A 177 -40.44 45.54 -68.52
C VAL A 177 -40.54 47.06 -68.68
N PRO A 178 -41.65 47.72 -68.27
CA PRO A 178 -41.77 49.17 -68.37
C PRO A 178 -40.75 49.88 -67.48
N LYS A 179 -39.73 50.50 -68.09
CA LYS A 179 -38.63 51.19 -67.38
C LYS A 179 -39.11 52.35 -66.47
N ASN A 180 -40.31 52.89 -66.70
CA ASN A 180 -40.96 53.93 -65.88
C ASN A 180 -41.88 53.39 -64.77
N SER A 181 -41.98 52.06 -64.60
CA SER A 181 -42.78 51.46 -63.53
C SER A 181 -42.18 51.75 -62.16
N LYS A 182 -43.03 52.10 -61.19
CA LYS A 182 -42.65 52.24 -59.77
C LYS A 182 -41.95 50.98 -59.23
N ASN A 183 -42.25 49.80 -59.77
CA ASN A 183 -41.66 48.54 -59.36
C ASN A 183 -40.21 48.39 -59.86
N PHE A 184 -39.91 48.85 -61.09
CA PHE A 184 -38.56 48.83 -61.65
C PHE A 184 -37.60 49.76 -60.89
N ILE A 185 -38.07 50.97 -60.55
CA ILE A 185 -37.29 51.95 -59.76
C ILE A 185 -37.01 51.42 -58.34
N LYS A 186 -38.00 50.77 -57.70
CA LYS A 186 -37.83 50.11 -56.39
C LYS A 186 -36.87 48.91 -56.46
N PHE A 187 -36.88 48.18 -57.56
CA PHE A 187 -35.96 47.05 -57.76
C PHE A 187 -34.52 47.55 -57.93
N GLN A 188 -34.31 48.59 -58.75
CA GLN A 188 -33.00 49.21 -58.94
C GLN A 188 -32.45 49.83 -57.65
N SER A 189 -33.29 50.44 -56.82
CA SER A 189 -32.85 50.97 -55.52
C SER A 189 -32.47 49.86 -54.56
N LYS A 190 -33.19 48.73 -54.55
CA LYS A 190 -32.81 47.53 -53.78
C LYS A 190 -31.50 46.91 -54.25
N LEU A 191 -31.24 46.85 -55.56
CA LEU A 191 -29.95 46.40 -56.10
C LEU A 191 -28.80 47.33 -55.69
N LYS A 192 -29.00 48.65 -55.68
CA LYS A 192 -28.00 49.61 -55.17
C LYS A 192 -27.71 49.39 -53.67
N ILE A 193 -28.73 49.06 -52.88
CA ILE A 193 -28.54 48.73 -51.45
C ILE A 193 -27.73 47.44 -51.29
N LEU A 194 -28.00 46.42 -52.11
CA LEU A 194 -27.24 45.16 -52.09
C LEU A 194 -25.77 45.38 -52.44
N LYS A 195 -25.49 46.17 -53.48
CA LYS A 195 -24.13 46.58 -53.86
C LYS A 195 -23.42 47.33 -52.73
N ASN A 196 -24.08 48.31 -52.11
CA ASN A 196 -23.44 49.15 -51.09
C ASN A 196 -23.23 48.46 -49.74
N ARG A 197 -24.09 47.49 -49.36
CA ARG A 197 -23.99 46.80 -48.07
C ARG A 197 -23.19 45.51 -48.10
N TYR A 198 -23.23 44.79 -49.22
CA TYR A 198 -22.71 43.43 -49.32
C TYR A 198 -21.69 43.25 -50.46
N ASP A 199 -21.35 44.33 -51.18
CA ASP A 199 -20.42 44.34 -52.33
C ASP A 199 -20.80 43.36 -53.45
N ILE A 200 -22.09 43.07 -53.58
CA ILE A 200 -22.63 42.17 -54.61
C ILE A 200 -22.93 43.00 -55.87
N PHE A 201 -22.18 42.72 -56.94
CA PHE A 201 -22.38 43.34 -58.25
C PHE A 201 -23.25 42.45 -59.14
N ILE A 202 -24.38 42.99 -59.59
CA ILE A 202 -25.27 42.35 -60.56
C ILE A 202 -25.51 43.34 -61.68
N GLU A 203 -25.06 42.99 -62.88
CA GLU A 203 -25.28 43.77 -64.09
C GLU A 203 -26.65 43.40 -64.65
N LEU A 204 -27.46 44.43 -64.90
CA LEU A 204 -28.72 44.27 -65.62
C LEU A 204 -28.41 44.43 -67.11
N PRO A 205 -28.82 43.47 -67.97
CA PRO A 205 -28.75 43.66 -69.42
C PRO A 205 -29.86 44.64 -69.82
N ILE A 206 -29.52 45.93 -69.85
CA ILE A 206 -30.45 47.06 -70.13
C ILE A 206 -30.40 47.45 -71.61
#